data_AF-A0A1Y2R0U6-F1
#
_entry.id   AF-A0A1Y2R0U6-F1
#
_cell.length_a   1.000
_cell.length_b   1.000
_cell.length_c   1.000
_cell.angle_alpha   90.00
_cell.angle_beta   90.00
_cell.angle_gamma   90.00
#
_symmetry.space_group_name_H-M   'P 1'
#
loop_
_entity.id
_entity.type
_entity.pdbx_description
1 polymer ?
#
loop_
_entity_poly.entity_id
_entity_poly.type
_entity_poly.pdbx_seq_one_letter_code
_entity_poly.pdbx_strand_id
1 'polypeptide(L)'
;MSDLVRNIIRFALFILIQVYILNKIPHLHRYITPYIYYLFILWLPFSVSRQWLLVIGFITGLVLDYFTMTPGLHAAACVLVAYVRPFVINILTPKDTSEFNYREPSPKAMQWTPYAVYVFILTLLHHGYMVFLQWLDVGNFLDFIIKVISTTAISMLLIFTTELLVPRKLKFRTNTA
;
A
#
# COMPACT_ATOMS: atom_id res chain seq x y z
N MET A 1 -3.92 22.20 8.05
CA MET A 1 -4.37 20.86 8.50
C MET A 1 -3.21 20.15 9.20
N SER A 2 -3.46 19.55 10.35
CA SER A 2 -2.47 18.68 11.02
C SER A 2 -2.23 17.41 10.21
N ASP A 3 -1.05 16.81 10.34
CA ASP A 3 -0.70 15.59 9.57
C ASP A 3 -1.61 14.41 9.93
N LEU A 4 -2.08 14.35 11.17
CA LEU A 4 -3.02 13.35 11.65
C LEU A 4 -4.36 13.46 10.92
N VAL A 5 -4.95 14.65 10.82
CA VAL A 5 -6.21 14.87 10.08
C VAL A 5 -6.03 14.50 8.60
N ARG A 6 -4.91 14.88 7.98
CA ARG A 6 -4.60 14.50 6.59
C ARG A 6 -4.58 12.97 6.40
N ASN A 7 -3.96 12.24 7.32
CA ASN A 7 -3.86 10.79 7.23
C ASN A 7 -5.20 10.10 7.51
N ILE A 8 -6.03 10.62 8.42
CA ILE A 8 -7.40 10.11 8.64
C ILE A 8 -8.24 10.29 7.38
N ILE A 9 -8.16 11.45 6.72
CA ILE A 9 -8.89 11.69 5.47
C ILE A 9 -8.41 10.74 4.37
N ARG A 10 -7.09 10.55 4.21
CA ARG A 10 -6.53 9.59 3.24
C ARG A 10 -7.00 8.17 3.53
N PHE A 11 -6.95 7.75 4.80
CA PHE A 11 -7.41 6.44 5.24
C PHE A 11 -8.88 6.21 4.85
N ALA A 12 -9.76 7.13 5.25
CA ALA A 12 -11.18 7.04 4.93
C ALA A 12 -11.41 7.02 3.41
N LEU A 13 -10.76 7.92 2.66
CA LEU A 13 -10.90 8.00 1.20
C LEU A 13 -10.49 6.69 0.52
N PHE A 14 -9.35 6.11 0.89
CA PHE A 14 -8.86 4.87 0.29
C PHE A 14 -9.75 3.67 0.63
N ILE A 15 -10.23 3.57 1.87
CA ILE A 15 -11.19 2.52 2.27
C ILE A 15 -12.52 2.69 1.53
N LEU A 16 -13.08 3.90 1.48
CA LEU A 16 -14.36 4.17 0.83
C LEU A 16 -14.29 3.91 -0.68
N ILE A 17 -13.23 4.35 -1.35
CA ILE A 17 -13.01 4.05 -2.77
C ILE A 17 -12.91 2.54 -2.99
N GLN A 18 -12.19 1.82 -2.13
CA GLN A 18 -12.09 0.36 -2.24
C GLN A 18 -13.48 -0.30 -2.11
N VAL A 19 -14.22 0.02 -1.04
CA VAL A 19 -15.47 -0.67 -0.70
C VAL A 19 -16.61 -0.30 -1.63
N TYR A 20 -16.79 0.97 -1.93
CA TYR A 20 -17.97 1.45 -2.64
C TYR A 20 -17.77 1.59 -4.15
N ILE A 21 -16.52 1.74 -4.61
CA ILE A 21 -16.21 1.86 -6.04
C ILE A 21 -15.58 0.56 -6.53
N LEU A 22 -14.35 0.25 -6.11
CA LEU A 22 -13.58 -0.85 -6.70
C LEU A 22 -14.24 -2.22 -6.50
N ASN A 23 -14.76 -2.51 -5.31
CA ASN A 23 -15.45 -3.76 -5.03
C ASN A 23 -16.81 -3.90 -5.73
N LYS A 24 -17.34 -2.81 -6.32
CA LYS A 24 -18.59 -2.82 -7.09
C LYS A 24 -18.37 -2.86 -8.60
N ILE A 25 -17.13 -2.69 -9.07
CA ILE A 25 -16.78 -2.83 -10.48
C ILE A 25 -16.91 -4.32 -10.86
N PRO A 26 -17.65 -4.66 -11.93
CA PRO A 26 -17.73 -6.03 -12.40
C PRO A 26 -16.33 -6.54 -12.77
N HIS A 27 -16.03 -7.78 -12.38
CA HIS A 27 -14.73 -8.38 -12.65
C HIS A 27 -14.46 -8.44 -14.15
N LEU A 28 -13.43 -7.73 -14.61
CA LEU A 28 -12.98 -7.78 -16.01
C LEU A 28 -12.54 -9.20 -16.41
N HIS A 29 -11.98 -9.95 -15.45
CA HIS A 29 -11.62 -11.35 -15.58
C HIS A 29 -11.59 -12.00 -14.19
N ARG A 30 -11.75 -13.34 -14.09
CA ARG A 30 -11.73 -14.10 -12.81
C ARG A 30 -10.45 -13.94 -11.97
N TYR A 31 -9.37 -13.45 -12.57
CA TYR A 31 -8.06 -13.30 -11.94
C TYR A 31 -7.70 -11.85 -11.60
N ILE A 32 -8.50 -10.89 -12.05
CA ILE A 32 -8.21 -9.46 -11.90
C ILE A 32 -9.10 -8.91 -10.80
N THR A 33 -8.49 -8.53 -9.67
CA THR A 33 -9.19 -7.82 -8.59
C THR A 33 -8.46 -6.52 -8.29
N PRO A 34 -9.10 -5.35 -8.47
CA PRO A 34 -8.45 -4.08 -8.20
C PRO A 34 -8.39 -3.78 -6.70
N TYR A 35 -7.19 -3.58 -6.17
CA TYR A 35 -6.99 -3.14 -4.79
C TYR A 35 -6.12 -1.89 -4.73
N ILE A 36 -6.57 -0.90 -3.96
CA ILE A 36 -5.85 0.36 -3.76
C ILE A 36 -5.72 0.77 -2.29
N TYR A 37 -6.57 0.24 -1.41
CA TYR A 37 -6.68 0.74 -0.03
C TYR A 37 -5.36 0.77 0.75
N TYR A 38 -4.49 -0.24 0.54
CA TYR A 38 -3.22 -0.37 1.23
C TYR A 38 -2.19 0.70 0.80
N LEU A 39 -2.44 1.44 -0.30
CA LEU A 39 -1.67 2.63 -0.69
C LEU A 39 -1.58 3.64 0.46
N PHE A 40 -2.60 3.72 1.31
CA PHE A 40 -2.56 4.46 2.57
C PHE A 40 -1.30 4.14 3.39
N ILE A 41 -0.99 2.85 3.59
CA ILE A 41 0.16 2.38 4.37
C ILE A 41 1.47 2.78 3.68
N LEU A 42 1.53 2.66 2.34
CA LEU A 42 2.70 3.07 1.58
C LEU A 42 2.98 4.57 1.76
N TRP A 43 1.93 5.40 1.77
CA TRP A 43 2.00 6.85 1.89
C TRP A 43 2.25 7.39 3.31
N LEU A 44 2.33 6.54 4.33
CA LEU A 44 2.59 6.99 5.69
C LEU A 44 3.95 7.69 5.83
N PRO A 45 4.12 8.63 6.77
CA PRO A 45 5.40 9.30 6.99
C PRO A 45 6.54 8.34 7.36
N PHE A 46 7.78 8.70 7.02
CA PHE A 46 8.98 7.95 7.44
C PHE A 46 9.19 7.97 8.97
N SER A 47 8.60 8.93 9.67
CA SER A 47 8.72 9.10 11.12
C SER A 47 7.83 8.15 11.93
N VAL A 48 6.94 7.39 11.30
CA VAL A 48 6.07 6.44 12.02
C VAL A 48 6.93 5.29 12.55
N SER A 49 6.85 5.02 13.85
CA SER A 49 7.61 3.94 14.47
C SER A 49 7.16 2.57 13.92
N ARG A 50 8.06 1.59 13.94
CA ARG A 50 7.76 0.24 13.44
C ARG A 50 6.54 -0.39 14.12
N GLN A 51 6.43 -0.23 15.44
CA GLN A 51 5.29 -0.73 16.22
C GLN A 51 3.97 -0.10 15.77
N TRP A 52 3.93 1.23 15.64
CA TRP A 52 2.73 1.93 15.17
C TRP A 52 2.37 1.57 13.73
N LEU A 53 3.36 1.34 12.86
CA LEU A 53 3.12 0.93 11.49
C LEU A 53 2.41 -0.43 11.42
N LEU A 54 2.78 -1.40 12.28
CA LEU A 54 2.12 -2.70 12.39
C LEU A 54 0.67 -2.55 12.87
N VAL A 55 0.45 -1.76 13.93
CA VAL A 55 -0.90 -1.51 14.46
C VAL A 55 -1.79 -0.83 13.42
N ILE A 56 -1.28 0.18 12.71
CA ILE A 56 -2.01 0.87 11.65
C ILE A 56 -2.29 -0.09 10.49
N GLY A 57 -1.33 -0.92 10.10
CA GLY A 57 -1.52 -1.94 9.07
C GLY A 57 -2.61 -2.96 9.43
N PHE A 58 -2.57 -3.46 10.67
CA PHE A 58 -3.58 -4.38 11.20
C PHE A 58 -4.98 -3.76 11.18
N ILE A 59 -5.13 -2.55 11.73
CA ILE A 59 -6.42 -1.83 11.72
C ILE A 59 -6.90 -1.58 10.29
N THR A 60 -6.00 -1.20 9.39
CA THR A 60 -6.36 -0.93 7.98
C THR A 60 -6.94 -2.15 7.29
N GLY A 61 -6.29 -3.31 7.46
CA GLY A 61 -6.79 -4.55 6.88
C GLY A 61 -8.07 -5.03 7.57
N LEU A 62 -8.17 -4.93 8.91
CA LEU A 62 -9.38 -5.30 9.65
C LEU A 62 -10.62 -4.50 9.24
N VAL A 63 -10.45 -3.19 9.03
CA VAL A 63 -11.56 -2.34 8.57
C VAL A 63 -12.05 -2.81 7.20
N LEU A 64 -11.13 -3.14 6.29
CA LEU A 64 -11.54 -3.68 4.99
C LEU A 64 -12.20 -5.05 5.13
N ASP A 65 -11.62 -5.95 5.92
CA ASP A 65 -12.14 -7.30 6.17
C ASP A 65 -13.58 -7.28 6.72
N TYR A 66 -13.93 -6.27 7.53
CA TYR A 66 -15.29 -6.06 8.01
C TYR A 66 -16.27 -5.72 6.88
N PHE A 67 -15.87 -4.88 5.92
CA PHE A 67 -16.71 -4.55 4.77
C PHE A 67 -16.79 -5.66 3.72
N THR A 68 -15.73 -6.45 3.55
CA THR A 68 -15.65 -7.53 2.56
C THR A 68 -16.10 -8.88 3.11
N MET A 69 -16.39 -8.98 4.41
CA MET A 69 -16.73 -10.24 5.09
C MET A 69 -15.63 -11.31 4.95
N THR A 70 -14.35 -10.89 4.93
CA THR A 70 -13.18 -11.77 4.80
C THR A 70 -12.28 -11.68 6.04
N PRO A 71 -12.75 -12.10 7.22
CA PRO A 71 -12.08 -11.79 8.48
C PRO A 71 -10.62 -12.24 8.50
N GLY A 72 -9.71 -11.29 8.70
CA GLY A 72 -8.27 -11.53 8.88
C GLY A 72 -7.45 -11.61 7.59
N LEU A 73 -8.08 -11.71 6.42
CA LEU A 73 -7.38 -11.89 5.15
C LEU A 73 -6.55 -10.65 4.79
N HIS A 74 -7.17 -9.49 4.77
CA HIS A 74 -6.50 -8.22 4.48
C HIS A 74 -5.67 -7.74 5.67
N ALA A 75 -6.12 -8.00 6.90
CA ALA A 75 -5.32 -7.71 8.10
C ALA A 75 -3.94 -8.36 8.03
N ALA A 76 -3.86 -9.66 7.70
CA ALA A 76 -2.60 -10.39 7.60
C ALA A 76 -1.68 -9.81 6.50
N ALA A 77 -2.24 -9.53 5.31
CA ALA A 77 -1.49 -8.92 4.20
C ALA A 77 -0.99 -7.51 4.51
N CYS A 78 -1.79 -6.67 5.15
CA CYS A 78 -1.40 -5.31 5.53
C CYS A 78 -0.34 -5.27 6.62
N VAL A 79 -0.39 -6.20 7.58
CA VAL A 79 0.65 -6.34 8.62
C VAL A 79 1.99 -6.74 7.99
N LEU A 80 1.99 -7.67 7.04
CA LEU A 80 3.21 -8.05 6.30
C LEU A 80 3.82 -6.84 5.57
N VAL A 81 2.99 -6.08 4.85
CA VAL A 81 3.43 -4.85 4.17
C VAL A 81 4.01 -3.84 5.17
N ALA A 82 3.31 -3.61 6.29
CA ALA A 82 3.76 -2.72 7.35
C ALA A 82 5.11 -3.16 7.95
N TYR A 83 5.31 -4.46 8.14
CA TYR A 83 6.56 -5.02 8.65
C TYR A 83 7.73 -4.83 7.68
N VAL A 84 7.53 -5.16 6.40
CA VAL A 84 8.59 -5.15 5.38
C VAL A 84 8.95 -3.74 4.90
N ARG A 85 7.98 -2.82 4.92
CA ARG A 85 8.12 -1.45 4.39
C ARG A 85 9.38 -0.71 4.85
N PRO A 86 9.75 -0.64 6.14
CA PRO A 86 10.95 0.09 6.57
C PRO A 86 12.24 -0.50 5.99
N PHE A 87 12.31 -1.82 5.80
CA PHE A 87 13.49 -2.48 5.23
C PHE A 87 13.67 -2.12 3.76
N VAL A 88 12.58 -2.17 2.98
CA VAL A 88 12.61 -1.80 1.55
C VAL A 88 12.97 -0.33 1.37
N ILE A 89 12.41 0.57 2.20
CA ILE A 89 12.77 1.99 2.18
C ILE A 89 14.25 2.19 2.47
N ASN A 90 14.81 1.51 3.48
CA ASN A 90 16.22 1.66 3.85
C ASN A 90 17.17 1.23 2.72
N ILE A 91 16.83 0.17 1.99
CA ILE A 91 17.62 -0.32 0.86
C ILE A 91 17.55 0.63 -0.35
N LEU A 92 16.38 1.21 -0.61
CA LEU A 92 16.11 1.97 -1.84
C LEU A 92 16.32 3.49 -1.69
N THR A 93 16.43 4.01 -0.47
CA THR A 93 16.65 5.45 -0.25
C THR A 93 18.13 5.78 -0.47
N PRO A 94 18.45 6.78 -1.31
CA PRO A 94 19.83 7.24 -1.49
C PRO A 94 20.45 7.67 -0.15
N LYS A 95 21.72 7.33 0.09
CA LYS A 95 22.43 7.69 1.33
C LYS A 95 22.85 9.18 1.38
N ASP A 96 22.95 9.81 0.22
CA ASP A 96 23.31 11.23 0.07
C ASP A 96 22.04 12.10 0.00
N THR A 97 21.40 12.34 1.14
CA THR A 97 20.24 13.26 1.23
C THR A 97 20.57 14.48 2.08
N SER A 98 21.53 15.29 1.64
CA SER A 98 21.74 16.64 2.19
C SER A 98 20.69 17.64 1.68
N GLU A 99 19.99 17.36 0.56
CA GLU A 99 19.12 18.37 -0.07
C GLU A 99 17.60 18.05 -0.07
N PHE A 100 17.19 16.82 0.28
CA PHE A 100 15.79 16.40 0.10
C PHE A 100 15.23 15.62 1.28
N ASN A 101 15.06 16.32 2.40
CA ASN A 101 14.51 15.78 3.63
C ASN A 101 12.97 15.66 3.55
N TYR A 102 12.40 14.87 2.65
CA TYR A 102 10.94 14.76 2.54
C TYR A 102 10.33 13.90 3.66
N ARG A 103 9.08 14.21 4.06
CA ARG A 103 8.40 13.53 5.19
C ARG A 103 7.76 12.19 4.84
N GLU A 104 7.42 11.94 3.58
CA GLU A 104 6.64 10.78 3.11
C GLU A 104 7.30 10.17 1.85
N PRO A 105 7.25 8.83 1.64
CA PRO A 105 7.73 8.22 0.41
C PRO A 105 6.93 8.68 -0.79
N SER A 106 7.64 9.13 -1.82
CA SER A 106 7.08 9.66 -3.05
C SER A 106 8.13 9.66 -4.16
N PRO A 107 7.73 9.82 -5.43
CA PRO A 107 8.68 9.99 -6.52
C PRO A 107 9.60 11.20 -6.34
N LYS A 108 9.14 12.26 -5.66
CA LYS A 108 9.99 13.42 -5.33
C LYS A 108 10.98 13.12 -4.20
N ALA A 109 10.61 12.23 -3.27
CA ALA A 109 11.45 11.87 -2.13
C ALA A 109 12.52 10.83 -2.45
N MET A 110 12.17 9.85 -3.28
CA MET A 110 13.03 8.69 -3.57
C MET A 110 13.46 8.61 -5.02
N GLN A 111 13.08 9.56 -5.87
CA GLN A 111 13.10 9.45 -7.34
C GLN A 111 12.09 8.42 -7.86
N TRP A 112 11.75 8.51 -9.15
CA TRP A 112 10.74 7.64 -9.77
C TRP A 112 11.11 6.16 -9.73
N THR A 113 12.34 5.80 -10.07
CA THR A 113 12.77 4.39 -10.14
C THR A 113 12.75 3.71 -8.77
N PRO A 114 13.40 4.24 -7.71
CA PRO A 114 13.36 3.60 -6.40
C PRO A 114 11.94 3.60 -5.79
N TYR A 115 11.13 4.63 -6.06
CA TYR A 115 9.72 4.62 -5.66
C TYR A 115 8.90 3.53 -6.37
N ALA A 116 9.08 3.34 -7.68
CA ALA A 116 8.39 2.30 -8.44
C ALA A 116 8.76 0.90 -7.94
N VAL A 117 10.05 0.64 -7.66
CA VAL A 117 10.52 -0.62 -7.07
C VAL A 117 9.95 -0.83 -5.67
N TYR A 118 9.92 0.23 -4.86
CA TYR A 118 9.31 0.22 -3.52
C TYR A 118 7.83 -0.20 -3.56
N VAL A 119 7.03 0.45 -4.40
CA VAL A 119 5.60 0.15 -4.55
C VAL A 119 5.40 -1.27 -5.11
N PHE A 120 6.21 -1.67 -6.10
CA PHE A 120 6.14 -2.99 -6.71
C PHE A 120 6.39 -4.11 -5.71
N ILE A 121 7.49 -4.06 -4.95
CA ILE A 121 7.85 -5.11 -3.98
C ILE A 121 6.74 -5.26 -2.93
N LEU A 122 6.26 -4.16 -2.36
CA LEU A 122 5.23 -4.22 -1.33
C LEU A 122 3.87 -4.66 -1.87
N THR A 123 3.52 -4.26 -3.09
CA THR A 123 2.29 -4.70 -3.76
C THR A 123 2.34 -6.20 -4.07
N LEU A 124 3.47 -6.70 -4.55
CA LEU A 124 3.67 -8.11 -4.83
C LEU A 124 3.59 -8.95 -3.54
N LEU A 125 4.17 -8.48 -2.45
CA LEU A 125 4.07 -9.14 -1.15
C LEU A 125 2.64 -9.15 -0.59
N HIS A 126 1.92 -8.03 -0.73
CA HIS A 126 0.53 -7.92 -0.31
C HIS A 126 -0.35 -8.95 -1.02
N HIS A 127 -0.34 -8.95 -2.35
CA HIS A 127 -1.17 -9.85 -3.15
C HIS A 127 -0.68 -11.29 -3.09
N GLY A 128 0.63 -11.50 -3.10
CA GLY A 128 1.23 -12.82 -2.95
C GLY A 128 0.76 -13.49 -1.67
N TYR A 129 0.83 -12.79 -0.54
CA TYR A 129 0.40 -13.35 0.74
C TYR A 129 -1.12 -13.47 0.85
N MET A 130 -1.88 -12.47 0.42
CA MET A 130 -3.35 -12.53 0.43
C MET A 130 -3.88 -13.69 -0.42
N VAL A 131 -3.41 -13.82 -1.66
CA VAL A 131 -3.84 -14.91 -2.55
C VAL A 131 -3.32 -16.25 -2.04
N PHE A 132 -2.15 -16.30 -1.40
CA PHE A 132 -1.63 -17.53 -0.79
C PHE A 132 -2.57 -18.04 0.31
N LEU A 133 -3.05 -17.15 1.20
CA LEU A 133 -4.01 -17.52 2.24
C LEU A 133 -5.35 -18.00 1.66
N GLN A 134 -5.81 -17.43 0.53
CA GLN A 134 -6.98 -17.94 -0.19
C GLN A 134 -6.71 -19.28 -0.88
N TRP A 135 -5.50 -19.47 -1.40
CA TRP A 135 -5.11 -20.65 -2.17
C TRP A 135 -5.01 -21.91 -1.32
N LEU A 136 -4.57 -21.78 -0.06
CA LEU A 136 -4.45 -22.89 0.89
C LEU A 136 -5.73 -23.73 1.06
N ASP A 137 -6.88 -23.16 0.69
CA ASP A 137 -8.18 -23.83 0.75
C ASP A 137 -8.43 -24.75 -0.46
N VAL A 138 -8.23 -24.30 -1.72
CA VAL A 138 -8.76 -25.04 -2.91
C VAL A 138 -8.01 -24.85 -4.25
N GLY A 139 -6.78 -24.32 -4.28
CA GLY A 139 -6.25 -23.76 -5.55
C GLY A 139 -5.30 -24.62 -6.40
N ASN A 140 -5.30 -24.36 -7.72
CA ASN A 140 -4.22 -24.75 -8.65
C ASN A 140 -3.05 -23.75 -8.55
N PHE A 141 -1.80 -24.24 -8.53
CA PHE A 141 -0.61 -23.38 -8.43
C PHE A 141 -0.46 -22.39 -9.60
N LEU A 142 -0.84 -22.77 -10.82
CA LEU A 142 -0.83 -21.85 -11.96
C LEU A 142 -1.85 -20.71 -11.80
N ASP A 143 -3.03 -21.02 -11.27
CA ASP A 143 -4.06 -20.02 -10.99
C ASP A 143 -3.60 -19.02 -9.93
N PHE A 144 -2.87 -19.49 -8.91
CA PHE A 144 -2.23 -18.65 -7.91
C PHE A 144 -1.29 -17.62 -8.56
N ILE A 145 -0.34 -18.08 -9.38
CA ILE A 145 0.63 -17.19 -10.04
C ILE A 145 -0.08 -16.16 -10.93
N ILE A 146 -1.02 -16.62 -11.78
CA ILE A 146 -1.74 -15.74 -12.71
C ILE A 146 -2.53 -14.68 -11.95
N LYS A 147 -3.21 -15.07 -10.86
CA LYS A 147 -3.99 -14.15 -10.02
C LYS A 147 -3.10 -13.13 -9.32
N VAL A 148 -1.98 -13.55 -8.76
CA VAL A 148 -1.02 -12.64 -8.10
C VAL A 148 -0.46 -11.63 -9.09
N ILE A 149 0.03 -12.07 -10.25
CA ILE A 149 0.61 -11.17 -11.26
C ILE A 149 -0.44 -10.21 -11.80
N SER A 150 -1.62 -10.71 -12.16
CA SER A 150 -2.70 -9.91 -12.74
C SER A 150 -3.24 -8.87 -11.75
N THR A 151 -3.43 -9.25 -10.49
CA THR A 151 -3.90 -8.37 -9.41
C THR A 151 -2.84 -7.34 -9.01
N THR A 152 -1.56 -7.73 -9.02
CA THR A 152 -0.42 -6.81 -8.85
C THR A 152 -0.38 -5.78 -9.97
N ALA A 153 -0.48 -6.21 -11.23
CA ALA A 153 -0.42 -5.32 -12.39
C ALA A 153 -1.53 -4.25 -12.37
N ILE A 154 -2.78 -4.65 -12.11
CA ILE A 154 -3.89 -3.69 -12.04
C ILE A 154 -3.74 -2.72 -10.86
N SER A 155 -3.27 -3.21 -9.71
CA SER A 155 -3.06 -2.37 -8.53
C SER A 155 -1.93 -1.37 -8.76
N MET A 156 -0.83 -1.79 -9.41
CA MET A 156 0.27 -0.91 -9.80
C MET A 156 -0.20 0.22 -10.73
N LEU A 157 -1.03 -0.11 -11.73
CA LEU A 157 -1.63 0.89 -12.62
C LEU A 157 -2.43 1.92 -11.81
N LEU A 158 -3.33 1.46 -10.93
CA LEU A 158 -4.15 2.34 -10.10
C LEU A 158 -3.30 3.23 -9.17
N ILE A 159 -2.25 2.66 -8.56
CA ILE A 159 -1.35 3.39 -7.67
C ILE A 159 -0.62 4.50 -8.43
N PHE A 160 -0.04 4.20 -9.60
CA PHE A 160 0.66 5.21 -10.38
C PHE A 160 -0.27 6.27 -10.96
N THR A 161 -1.46 5.91 -11.41
CA THR A 161 -2.49 6.88 -11.81
C THR A 161 -2.83 7.79 -10.64
N THR A 162 -3.01 7.25 -9.43
CA THR A 162 -3.30 8.04 -8.23
C THR A 162 -2.13 8.97 -7.87
N GLU A 163 -0.90 8.50 -7.99
CA GLU A 163 0.30 9.30 -7.72
C GLU A 163 0.44 10.49 -8.69
N LEU A 164 0.09 10.29 -9.96
CA LEU A 164 0.13 11.34 -10.98
C LEU A 164 -1.01 12.34 -10.83
N LEU A 165 -2.23 11.88 -10.51
CA LEU A 165 -3.41 12.74 -10.38
C LEU A 165 -3.46 13.52 -9.06
N VAL A 166 -2.87 12.98 -7.99
CA VAL A 166 -2.92 13.59 -6.66
C VAL A 166 -1.56 14.19 -6.31
N PRO A 167 -1.29 15.46 -6.66
CA PRO A 167 -0.03 16.12 -6.32
C PRO A 167 0.06 16.27 -4.79
N ARG A 168 0.95 15.51 -4.17
CA ARG A 168 1.21 15.61 -2.73
C ARG A 168 2.07 16.84 -2.46
N LYS A 169 1.56 17.79 -1.66
CA LYS A 169 2.35 18.91 -1.11
C LYS A 169 3.30 18.36 -0.05
N LEU A 170 4.48 17.91 -0.48
CA LEU A 170 5.48 17.35 0.41
C LEU A 170 6.15 18.48 1.19
N LYS A 171 6.10 18.40 2.52
CA LYS A 171 6.86 19.29 3.40
C LYS A 171 8.24 18.70 3.66
N PHE A 172 9.24 19.56 3.75
CA PHE A 172 10.57 19.21 4.25
C PHE A 172 10.51 18.85 5.75
N ARG A 173 11.33 17.89 6.19
CA ARG A 173 11.75 17.68 7.58
C ARG A 173 12.72 18.82 7.87
N THR A 174 12.22 19.92 8.41
CA THR A 174 13.10 20.88 9.05
C THR A 174 13.69 20.20 10.28
N ASN A 175 15.01 20.03 10.32
CA ASN A 175 15.71 19.66 11.55
C ASN A 175 15.61 20.87 12.49
N THR A 176 14.55 20.91 13.30
CA THR A 176 14.47 21.78 14.48
C THR A 176 14.27 20.89 15.68
N ALA A 177 15.41 20.37 16.17
CA ALA A 177 15.76 20.09 17.55
C ALA A 177 17.27 19.84 17.58
#